data_AF-A0A317SAH7-F1
#
_entry.id   AF-A0A317SAH7-F1
#
_cell.length_a   1.000
_cell.length_b   1.000
_cell.length_c   1.000
_cell.angle_alpha   90.00
_cell.angle_beta   90.00
_cell.angle_gamma   90.00
#
_symmetry.space_group_name_H-M   'P 1'
#
loop_
_entity.id
_entity.type
_entity.pdbx_description
1 polymer ?
#
loop_
_entity_poly.entity_id
_entity_poly.type
_entity_poly.pdbx_seq_one_letter_code
_entity_poly.pdbx_strand_id
1 'polypeptide(L)'
;MLFFSFFKTLVDHEVTIELKNDLSIRGTLKSVDQFLNIKLDDIMVLEEAKYPHLAAVRNVFIRGSVVRYVHLPAGAVDTALLEDATRRGMFPEFLAGG
;
A
#
# COMPACT_ATOMS: atom_id res chain seq x y z
N MET A 1 -2.11 15.37 -5.42
CA MET A 1 -1.38 14.19 -4.90
C MET A 1 -2.20 13.43 -3.85
N LEU A 2 -3.52 13.29 -4.03
CA LEU A 2 -4.43 12.73 -3.02
C LEU A 2 -3.99 11.36 -2.50
N PHE A 3 -3.83 10.39 -3.40
CA PHE A 3 -3.50 9.01 -3.03
C PHE A 3 -2.07 8.84 -2.53
N PHE A 4 -1.11 9.62 -3.04
CA PHE A 4 0.24 9.62 -2.51
C PHE A 4 0.23 10.04 -1.02
N SER A 5 -0.39 11.17 -0.70
CA SER A 5 -0.51 11.65 0.67
C SER A 5 -1.30 10.70 1.56
N PHE A 6 -2.39 10.11 1.05
CA PHE A 6 -3.18 9.10 1.75
C PHE A 6 -2.34 7.86 2.09
N PHE A 7 -1.59 7.29 1.14
CA PHE A 7 -0.74 6.13 1.45
C PHE A 7 0.41 6.46 2.40
N LYS A 8 0.91 7.71 2.45
CA LYS A 8 1.89 8.09 3.49
C LYS A 8 1.29 7.98 4.91
N THR A 9 -0.01 8.21 5.10
CA THR A 9 -0.65 8.05 6.43
C THR A 9 -0.73 6.59 6.87
N LEU A 10 -0.52 5.64 5.95
CA LEU A 10 -0.61 4.21 6.19
C LEU A 10 0.77 3.54 6.32
N VAL A 11 1.85 4.32 6.32
CA VAL A 11 3.19 3.79 6.63
C VAL A 11 3.15 3.11 8.00
N ASP A 12 3.89 2.01 8.12
CA ASP A 12 3.94 1.09 9.26
C ASP A 12 2.65 0.30 9.55
N HIS A 13 1.63 0.40 8.69
CA HIS A 13 0.47 -0.49 8.76
C HIS A 13 0.66 -1.74 7.88
N GLU A 14 0.09 -2.86 8.32
CA GLU A 14 0.00 -4.07 7.49
C GLU A 14 -1.05 -3.88 6.39
N VAL A 15 -0.68 -4.20 5.14
CA VAL A 15 -1.55 -4.13 3.97
C VAL A 15 -1.41 -5.40 3.15
N THR A 16 -2.42 -5.71 2.33
CA THR A 16 -2.31 -6.75 1.29
C THR A 16 -2.36 -6.09 -0.09
N ILE A 17 -1.40 -6.38 -0.94
CA ILE A 17 -1.32 -5.89 -2.32
C ILE A 17 -1.64 -7.04 -3.27
N GLU A 18 -2.67 -6.86 -4.08
CA GLU A 18 -2.99 -7.74 -5.21
C GLU A 18 -2.43 -7.13 -6.50
N LEU A 19 -1.61 -7.89 -7.21
CA LEU A 19 -1.03 -7.50 -8.48
C LEU A 19 -1.95 -7.87 -9.66
N LYS A 20 -1.73 -7.24 -10.81
CA LYS A 20 -2.49 -7.50 -12.04
C LYS A 20 -2.35 -8.93 -12.57
N ASN A 21 -1.36 -9.69 -12.11
CA ASN A 21 -1.16 -11.10 -12.42
C ASN A 21 -1.67 -12.03 -11.31
N ASP A 22 -2.57 -11.53 -10.47
CA ASP A 22 -3.27 -12.23 -9.38
C ASP A 22 -2.39 -12.61 -8.17
N LEU A 23 -1.08 -12.32 -8.20
CA LEU A 23 -0.20 -12.50 -7.05
C LEU A 23 -0.61 -11.56 -5.91
N SER A 24 -0.87 -12.13 -4.73
CA SER A 24 -1.18 -11.38 -3.51
C SER A 24 -0.06 -11.45 -2.49
N ILE A 25 0.41 -10.29 -2.04
CA ILE A 25 1.50 -10.12 -1.09
C ILE A 25 1.01 -9.30 0.09
N ARG A 26 1.08 -9.86 1.30
CA ARG A 26 0.85 -9.13 2.55
C ARG A 26 2.18 -8.67 3.13
N GLY A 27 2.21 -7.51 3.76
CA GLY A 27 3.39 -7.03 4.48
C GLY A 27 3.18 -5.64 5.09
N THR A 28 4.20 -5.13 5.75
CA THR A 28 4.17 -3.80 6.38
C THR A 28 4.53 -2.73 5.36
N LEU A 29 3.66 -1.74 5.15
CA LEU A 29 3.93 -0.62 4.24
C LEU A 29 5.07 0.25 4.79
N LYS A 30 6.19 0.33 4.07
CA LYS A 30 7.36 1.11 4.52
C LYS A 30 7.56 2.43 3.79
N SER A 31 7.22 2.47 2.51
CA SER A 31 7.29 3.71 1.76
C SER A 31 6.39 3.66 0.54
N VAL A 32 5.92 4.82 0.14
CA VAL A 32 5.21 5.06 -1.13
C VAL A 32 5.83 6.29 -1.80
N ASP A 33 5.87 6.30 -3.13
CA ASP A 33 6.29 7.48 -3.89
C ASP A 33 5.13 8.10 -4.70
N GLN A 34 5.42 9.19 -5.42
CA GLN A 34 4.42 9.90 -6.23
C GLN A 34 3.81 9.07 -7.38
N PHE A 35 4.48 7.99 -7.79
CA PHE A 35 3.98 7.05 -8.80
C PHE A 35 3.24 5.87 -8.18
N LEU A 36 3.04 5.92 -6.85
CA LEU A 36 2.45 4.86 -6.05
C LEU A 36 3.26 3.56 -6.13
N ASN A 37 4.58 3.65 -6.36
CA ASN A 37 5.45 2.52 -6.11
C ASN A 37 5.50 2.27 -4.61
N ILE A 38 5.46 1.00 -4.20
CA ILE A 38 5.30 0.61 -2.79
C ILE A 38 6.47 -0.28 -2.36
N LYS A 39 7.04 0.02 -1.20
CA LYS A 39 7.94 -0.89 -0.49
C LYS A 39 7.19 -1.56 0.65
N LEU A 40 7.24 -2.89 0.70
CA LEU A 40 6.80 -3.67 1.85
C LEU A 40 8.00 -4.35 2.52
N ASP A 41 8.00 -4.38 3.84
CA ASP A 41 8.89 -5.22 4.65
C ASP A 41 8.08 -6.33 5.36
N ASP A 42 8.78 -7.36 5.83
CA ASP A 42 8.22 -8.52 6.55
C ASP A 42 7.05 -9.18 5.78
N ILE A 43 7.27 -9.48 4.50
CA ILE A 43 6.21 -9.95 3.62
C ILE A 43 5.85 -11.43 3.80
N MET A 44 4.61 -11.74 3.43
CA MET A 44 4.09 -13.09 3.25
C MET A 44 3.36 -13.17 1.90
N VAL A 45 3.68 -14.19 1.10
CA VAL A 45 2.95 -14.48 -0.13
C VAL A 45 1.76 -15.38 0.22
N LEU A 46 0.53 -14.91 -0.04
CA LEU A 46 -0.68 -15.62 0.41
C LEU A 46 -0.88 -16.98 -0.29
N GLU A 47 -0.34 -17.13 -1.51
CA GLU A 47 -0.39 -18.38 -2.28
C GLU A 47 1.02 -18.95 -2.51
N GLU A 48 1.83 -19.02 -1.44
CA GLU A 48 3.24 -19.40 -1.50
C GLU A 48 3.51 -20.69 -2.30
N ALA A 49 2.63 -21.69 -2.18
CA ALA A 49 2.74 -22.96 -2.92
C ALA A 49 2.71 -22.78 -4.46
N LYS A 50 2.03 -21.76 -4.97
CA LYS A 50 2.02 -21.41 -6.40
C LYS A 50 3.25 -20.58 -6.81
N TYR A 51 3.89 -19.92 -5.85
CA TYR A 51 5.03 -19.02 -6.07
C TYR A 51 6.23 -19.37 -5.16
N PRO A 52 6.75 -20.61 -5.20
CA PRO A 52 7.77 -21.07 -4.26
C PRO A 52 9.10 -20.29 -4.37
N HIS A 53 9.36 -19.66 -5.52
CA HIS A 53 10.53 -18.80 -5.74
C HIS A 53 10.51 -17.52 -4.88
N LEU A 54 9.37 -17.17 -4.28
CA LEU A 54 9.22 -16.00 -3.41
C LEU A 54 9.34 -16.33 -1.92
N ALA A 55 9.44 -17.62 -1.54
CA ALA A 55 9.44 -18.07 -0.14
C ALA A 55 10.54 -17.44 0.74
N ALA A 56 11.70 -17.12 0.14
CA ALA A 56 12.82 -16.52 0.87
C ALA A 56 12.80 -14.97 0.88
N VAL A 57 11.86 -14.35 0.16
CA VAL A 57 11.79 -12.89 0.03
C VAL A 57 11.13 -12.31 1.26
N ARG A 58 11.85 -11.42 1.98
CA ARG A 58 11.31 -10.73 3.17
C ARG A 58 10.85 -9.31 2.90
N ASN A 59 11.47 -8.64 1.94
CA ASN A 59 11.15 -7.25 1.58
C ASN A 59 10.98 -7.16 0.05
N VAL A 60 10.07 -6.32 -0.41
CA VAL A 60 9.77 -6.16 -1.83
C VAL A 60 9.54 -4.71 -2.19
N PHE A 61 10.00 -4.32 -3.38
CA PHE A 61 9.62 -3.07 -4.03
C PHE A 61 8.73 -3.38 -5.23
N ILE A 62 7.54 -2.80 -5.25
CA ILE A 62 6.50 -3.06 -6.23
C ILE A 62 6.25 -1.79 -7.02
N ARG A 63 6.35 -1.89 -8.35
CA ARG A 63 6.03 -0.79 -9.26
C ARG A 63 4.52 -0.52 -9.22
N GLY A 64 4.10 0.71 -8.96
CA GLY A 64 2.68 1.08 -8.80
C GLY A 64 1.81 0.68 -9.99
N SER A 65 2.36 0.72 -11.20
CA SER A 65 1.63 0.35 -12.43
C SER A 65 1.20 -1.11 -12.52
N VAL A 66 1.81 -2.02 -11.73
CA VAL A 66 1.43 -3.45 -11.72
C VAL A 66 0.45 -3.81 -10.60
N VAL A 67 0.14 -2.86 -9.71
CA VAL A 67 -0.84 -3.06 -8.63
C VAL A 67 -2.26 -3.03 -9.21
N ARG A 68 -3.09 -3.96 -8.74
CA ARG A 68 -4.55 -3.98 -9.01
C ARG A 68 -5.32 -3.46 -7.80
N TYR A 69 -5.06 -4.02 -6.61
CA TYR A 69 -5.71 -3.62 -5.37
C TYR A 69 -4.70 -3.47 -4.23
N VAL A 70 -5.03 -2.59 -3.29
CA VAL A 70 -4.39 -2.51 -1.97
C VAL A 70 -5.49 -2.61 -0.93
N HIS A 71 -5.51 -3.70 -0.18
CA HIS A 71 -6.45 -3.94 0.91
C HIS A 71 -5.89 -3.34 2.19
N LEU A 72 -6.71 -2.54 2.86
CA LEU A 72 -6.31 -1.71 3.99
C LEU A 72 -7.04 -2.13 5.26
N PRO A 73 -6.40 -2.00 6.45
CA PRO A 73 -7.08 -2.17 7.71
C PRO A 73 -8.09 -1.04 7.91
N ALA A 74 -9.37 -1.39 8.05
CA ALA A 74 -10.45 -0.39 8.14
C ALA A 74 -10.25 0.62 9.27
N GLY A 75 -9.68 0.18 10.41
CA GLY A 75 -9.40 1.06 11.56
C GLY A 75 -8.30 2.09 11.34
N ALA A 76 -7.49 1.96 10.29
CA ALA A 76 -6.42 2.91 9.94
C ALA A 76 -6.88 3.98 8.93
N VAL A 77 -8.13 3.91 8.46
CA VAL A 77 -8.65 4.79 7.41
C VAL A 77 -9.75 5.68 7.99
N ASP A 78 -9.47 6.97 8.11
CA ASP A 78 -10.50 7.98 8.35
C ASP A 78 -11.23 8.27 7.03
N THR A 79 -12.39 7.65 6.86
CA THR A 79 -13.19 7.77 5.64
C THR A 79 -13.79 9.16 5.45
N ALA A 80 -14.12 9.87 6.53
CA ALA A 80 -14.66 11.22 6.46
C ALA A 80 -13.59 12.21 5.95
N LEU A 81 -12.36 12.08 6.45
CA LEU A 81 -11.23 12.83 5.95
C LEU A 81 -10.94 12.52 4.48
N LEU A 82 -10.94 11.25 4.08
CA LEU A 82 -10.72 10.86 2.70
C LEU A 82 -11.79 11.41 1.75
N GLU A 83 -13.06 11.36 2.16
CA GLU A 83 -14.17 11.93 1.39
C GLU A 83 -14.00 13.44 1.20
N ASP A 84 -13.64 14.15 2.27
CA ASP A 84 -13.45 15.58 2.24
C ASP A 84 -12.22 16.01 1.43
N ALA A 85 -11.11 15.29 1.56
CA ALA A 85 -9.90 15.48 0.76
C ALA A 85 -10.18 15.22 -0.74
N THR A 86 -11.03 14.25 -1.05
CA THR A 86 -11.45 13.95 -2.43
C THR A 86 -12.25 15.10 -3.04
N ARG A 87 -13.21 15.69 -2.29
CA ARG A 87 -13.95 16.88 -2.75
C ARG A 87 -13.04 18.07 -3.02
N ARG A 88 -12.00 18.25 -2.21
CA ARG A 88 -11.02 19.34 -2.35
C ARG A 88 -9.90 19.06 -3.36
N GLY A 89 -9.75 17.81 -3.80
CA GLY A 89 -8.64 17.35 -4.65
C GLY A 89 -7.27 17.32 -3.95
N MET A 90 -7.24 17.45 -2.62
CA MET A 90 -6.01 17.58 -1.84
C MET A 90 -6.18 16.93 -0.46
N PHE A 91 -5.22 16.07 -0.09
CA PHE A 91 -5.12 15.53 1.27
C PHE A 91 -4.33 16.52 2.13
N PRO A 92 -4.74 16.85 3.37
CA PRO A 92 -4.02 17.80 4.21
C PRO A 92 -2.57 17.34 4.49
N GLU A 93 -1.58 18.15 4.08
CA GLU A 93 -0.16 17.82 4.19
C GLU A 93 0.30 17.59 5.65
N PHE A 94 -0.33 18.26 6.61
CA PHE A 94 -0.02 18.11 8.03
C PHE A 94 -0.26 16.69 8.57
N LEU A 95 -1.10 15.89 7.90
CA LEU A 95 -1.39 14.50 8.29
C LEU A 95 -0.50 13.48 7.57
N ALA A 96 0.21 13.88 6.52
CA ALA A 96 0.95 12.97 5.64
C ALA A 96 2.37 12.65 6.12
N GLY A 97 2.81 13.20 7.26
CA GLY A 97 4.17 13.02 7.80
C GLY A 97 5.23 13.65 6.90
N GLY A 98 5.98 14.63 7.41
CA GLY A 98 7.14 15.21 6.72
C GLY A 98 8.17 14.14 6.39
#